data_AF-A0AA38M572-F1
#
_entry.id   AF-A0AA38M572-F1
#
_cell.length_a   1.000
_cell.length_b   1.000
_cell.length_c   1.000
_cell.angle_alpha   90.00
_cell.angle_beta   90.00
_cell.angle_gamma   90.00
#
_symmetry.space_group_name_H-M   'P 1'
#
loop_
_entity.id
_entity.type
_entity.pdbx_description
1 polymer ?
#
loop_
_entity_poly.entity_id
_entity_poly.type
_entity_poly.pdbx_seq_one_letter_code
_entity_poly.pdbx_strand_id
1 'polypeptide(L)'
;MIQWFVSVVDGTYTSTVLIAKSLIFTTRFGCNFGYVVFSFLWLYVLIAKFNETEELANSGVLYLHEIWNKRVCGKIDAEFRYLQLISLRMHNTEIEFNACGYFSLNWRFFQMVVSALTTYLVILLQFYI
;
A
#
# COMPACT_ATOMS: atom_id res chain seq x y z
N MET A 1 10.14 5.34 -9.73
CA MET A 1 9.48 5.80 -8.48
C MET A 1 9.77 7.28 -8.20
N ILE A 2 11.03 7.71 -8.17
CA ILE A 2 11.41 9.12 -7.95
C ILE A 2 10.73 10.07 -8.95
N GLN A 3 10.78 9.77 -10.25
CA GLN A 3 10.14 10.62 -11.27
C GLN A 3 8.61 10.72 -11.13
N TRP A 4 7.93 9.63 -10.74
CA TRP A 4 6.49 9.67 -10.46
C TRP A 4 6.18 10.59 -9.29
N PHE A 5 6.94 10.47 -8.20
CA PHE A 5 6.73 11.29 -7.01
C PHE A 5 6.92 12.78 -7.31
N VAL A 6 7.98 13.13 -8.05
CA VAL A 6 8.24 14.52 -8.48
C VAL A 6 7.09 15.06 -9.33
N SER A 7 6.58 14.28 -10.30
CA SER A 7 5.44 14.71 -11.12
C SER A 7 4.16 14.92 -10.30
N VAL A 8 3.92 14.10 -9.26
CA VAL A 8 2.77 14.26 -8.36
C VAL A 8 2.94 15.52 -7.48
N VAL A 9 4.14 15.80 -6.99
CA VAL A 9 4.45 17.02 -6.23
C VAL A 9 4.26 18.26 -7.11
N ASP A 10 4.81 18.28 -8.31
CA ASP A 10 4.68 19.40 -9.25
C ASP A 10 3.23 19.64 -9.68
N GLY A 11 2.48 18.55 -9.93
CA GLY A 11 1.06 18.60 -10.23
C GLY A 11 0.23 19.18 -9.08
N THR A 12 0.46 18.70 -7.85
CA THR A 12 -0.25 19.20 -6.66
C THR A 12 0.10 20.67 -6.36
N TYR A 13 1.36 21.06 -6.50
CA TYR A 13 1.81 22.45 -6.34
C TYR A 13 1.19 23.38 -7.39
N THR A 14 1.20 22.99 -8.66
CA THR A 14 0.58 23.78 -9.73
C THR A 14 -0.92 23.96 -9.49
N SER A 15 -1.60 22.91 -9.02
CA SER A 15 -3.01 22.98 -8.65
C SER A 15 -3.27 23.94 -7.48
N THR A 16 -2.47 23.90 -6.41
CA THR A 16 -2.66 24.79 -5.25
C THR A 16 -2.40 26.26 -5.59
N VAL A 17 -1.36 26.57 -6.36
CA VAL A 17 -1.05 27.95 -6.80
C VAL A 17 -2.15 28.50 -7.72
N LEU A 18 -2.68 27.69 -8.63
CA LEU A 18 -3.77 28.11 -9.53
C LEU A 18 -5.07 28.38 -8.78
N ILE A 19 -5.39 27.56 -7.77
CA ILE A 19 -6.53 27.79 -6.86
C ILE A 19 -6.33 29.09 -6.08
N ALA A 20 -5.14 29.30 -5.50
CA ALA A 20 -4.83 30.50 -4.72
C ALA A 20 -4.93 31.80 -5.54
N LYS A 21 -4.60 31.74 -6.83
CA LYS A 21 -4.68 32.89 -7.76
C LYS A 21 -6.06 33.09 -8.40
N SER A 22 -7.07 32.30 -8.02
CA SER A 22 -8.42 32.30 -8.61
C SER A 22 -8.45 32.32 -10.14
N LEU A 23 -7.46 31.70 -10.79
CA LEU A 23 -7.36 31.71 -12.25
C LEU A 23 -8.36 30.69 -12.81
N ILE A 24 -9.14 31.09 -13.81
CA ILE A 24 -10.17 30.28 -14.48
C ILE A 24 -9.64 28.88 -14.83
N PHE A 25 -10.53 27.88 -14.73
CA PHE A 25 -10.38 26.46 -15.09
C PHE A 25 -9.75 26.29 -16.49
N THR A 26 -8.43 26.40 -16.56
CA THR A 26 -7.69 26.21 -17.82
C THR A 26 -7.64 24.72 -18.08
N THR A 27 -7.71 24.28 -19.35
CA THR A 27 -7.65 22.85 -19.72
C THR A 27 -6.46 22.12 -19.08
N ARG A 28 -5.33 22.83 -18.89
CA ARG A 28 -4.14 22.33 -18.17
C ARG A 28 -4.40 22.01 -16.69
N PHE A 29 -5.23 22.79 -15.99
CA PHE A 29 -5.61 22.53 -14.60
C PHE A 29 -6.39 21.23 -14.48
N GLY A 30 -7.36 21.00 -15.37
CA GLY A 30 -8.14 19.77 -15.40
C GLY A 30 -7.28 18.52 -15.66
N CYS A 31 -6.36 18.58 -16.63
CA CYS A 31 -5.43 17.47 -16.90
C CYS A 31 -4.51 17.17 -15.71
N ASN A 32 -3.93 18.20 -15.08
CA ASN A 32 -3.06 18.01 -13.92
C ASN A 32 -3.81 17.46 -12.71
N PHE A 33 -5.00 18.00 -12.42
CA PHE A 33 -5.83 17.50 -11.33
C PHE A 33 -6.26 16.04 -11.57
N GLY A 34 -6.69 15.73 -12.80
CA GLY A 34 -7.02 14.35 -13.20
C GLY A 34 -5.84 13.38 -13.06
N TYR A 35 -4.63 13.81 -13.44
CA TYR A 35 -3.41 13.01 -13.29
C TYR A 35 -3.07 12.74 -11.82
N VAL A 36 -3.17 13.75 -10.95
CA VAL A 36 -2.94 13.60 -9.52
C VAL A 36 -3.96 12.63 -8.90
N VAL A 37 -5.26 12.81 -9.18
CA VAL A 37 -6.31 11.92 -8.69
C VAL A 37 -6.10 10.49 -9.17
N PHE A 38 -5.79 10.29 -10.45
CA PHE A 38 -5.50 8.97 -11.01
C PHE A 38 -4.30 8.31 -10.31
N SER A 39 -3.25 9.08 -10.02
CA SER A 39 -2.05 8.57 -9.34
C SER A 39 -2.35 8.10 -7.91
N PHE A 40 -3.19 8.83 -7.16
CA PHE A 40 -3.63 8.41 -5.83
C PHE A 40 -4.55 7.19 -5.87
N LEU A 41 -5.48 7.13 -6.83
CA LEU A 41 -6.35 5.96 -7.02
C LEU A 41 -5.54 4.72 -7.37
N TRP A 42 -4.56 4.84 -8.26
CA TRP A 42 -3.65 3.75 -8.61
C TRP A 42 -2.89 3.23 -7.39
N LEU A 43 -2.32 4.13 -6.58
CA LEU A 43 -1.62 3.77 -5.34
C LEU A 43 -2.56 3.07 -4.33
N TYR A 44 -3.78 3.59 -4.17
CA TYR A 44 -4.80 3.01 -3.30
C TYR A 44 -5.18 1.60 -3.73
N VAL A 45 -5.48 1.39 -5.02
CA VAL A 45 -5.84 0.06 -5.55
C VAL A 45 -4.69 -0.93 -5.37
N LEU A 46 -3.46 -0.49 -5.60
CA LEU A 46 -2.28 -1.33 -5.42
C LEU A 46 -2.17 -1.82 -3.97
N ILE A 47 -2.24 -0.91 -3.00
CA ILE A 47 -2.16 -1.25 -1.57
C ILE A 47 -3.36 -2.08 -1.12
N ALA A 48 -4.57 -1.77 -1.60
CA ALA A 48 -5.76 -2.56 -1.30
C ALA A 48 -5.61 -4.01 -1.77
N LYS A 49 -5.05 -4.23 -2.97
CA LYS A 49 -4.83 -5.58 -3.50
C LYS A 49 -3.76 -6.36 -2.75
N PHE A 50 -2.67 -5.70 -2.35
CA PHE A 50 -1.66 -6.34 -1.51
C PHE A 50 -2.23 -6.70 -0.14
N ASN A 51 -2.99 -5.80 0.50
CA ASN A 51 -3.60 -6.05 1.79
C ASN A 51 -4.67 -7.17 1.75
N GLU A 52 -5.49 -7.20 0.69
CA GLU A 52 -6.45 -8.30 0.45
C GLU A 52 -5.73 -9.64 0.28
N THR A 53 -4.59 -9.64 -0.41
CA THR A 53 -3.78 -10.86 -0.60
C THR A 53 -3.13 -11.31 0.70
N GLU A 54 -2.66 -10.38 1.53
CA GLU A 54 -2.11 -10.65 2.86
C GLU A 54 -3.16 -11.27 3.79
N GLU A 55 -4.35 -10.68 3.82
CA GLU A 55 -5.48 -11.19 4.61
C GLU A 55 -5.93 -12.58 4.13
N LEU A 56 -5.99 -12.79 2.81
CA LEU A 56 -6.31 -14.10 2.24
C LEU A 56 -5.23 -15.14 2.57
N ALA A 57 -3.95 -14.77 2.53
CA ALA A 57 -2.86 -15.66 2.86
C ALA A 57 -2.87 -16.03 4.35
N ASN A 58 -3.08 -15.06 5.23
CA ASN A 58 -3.18 -15.27 6.68
C ASN A 58 -4.41 -16.12 7.06
N SER A 59 -5.56 -15.91 6.41
CA SER A 59 -6.74 -16.76 6.63
C SER A 59 -6.52 -18.20 6.15
N GLY A 60 -5.76 -18.41 5.07
CA GLY A 60 -5.32 -19.75 4.63
C GLY A 60 -4.55 -20.52 5.70
N VAL A 61 -3.72 -19.84 6.49
CA VAL A 61 -3.00 -20.43 7.63
C VAL A 61 -3.96 -20.84 8.75
N LEU A 62 -5.00 -20.04 9.02
CA LEU A 62 -6.04 -20.36 10.01
C LEU A 62 -6.83 -21.62 9.62
N TYR A 63 -7.21 -21.75 8.34
CA TYR A 63 -7.90 -22.95 7.84
C TYR A 63 -7.04 -24.21 7.97
N LEU A 64 -5.74 -24.11 7.67
CA LEU A 64 -4.78 -25.21 7.89
C LEU A 64 -4.72 -25.59 9.38
N HIS A 65 -4.75 -24.60 10.27
CA HIS A 65 -4.75 -24.84 11.71
C HIS A 65 -6.06 -25.47 12.22
N GLU A 66 -7.22 -25.14 11.64
CA GLU A 66 -8.50 -25.78 11.96
C GLU A 66 -8.54 -27.25 11.50
N ILE A 67 -8.05 -27.53 10.28
CA ILE A 67 -7.93 -28.91 9.75
C ILE A 67 -7.02 -29.75 10.66
N TRP A 68 -5.92 -29.17 11.13
CA TRP A 68 -5.05 -29.78 12.14
C TRP A 68 -5.83 -30.11 13.43
N ASN A 69 -6.51 -29.13 14.02
CA ASN A 69 -7.21 -29.30 15.30
C ASN A 69 -8.31 -30.37 15.25
N LYS A 70 -9.02 -30.48 14.12
CA LYS A 70 -10.02 -31.54 13.88
C LYS A 70 -9.42 -32.95 13.76
N ARG A 71 -8.17 -33.09 13.29
CA ARG A 71 -7.55 -34.40 12.98
C ARG A 71 -6.55 -34.91 14.00
N VAL A 72 -6.10 -34.09 14.96
CA VAL A 72 -5.28 -34.55 16.10
C VAL A 72 -5.98 -35.65 16.93
N CYS A 73 -7.30 -35.82 16.79
CA CYS A 73 -8.04 -36.97 17.35
C CYS A 73 -7.75 -38.33 16.67
N GLY A 74 -7.04 -38.38 15.54
CA GLY A 74 -6.70 -39.62 14.82
C GLY A 74 -5.21 -39.70 14.51
N LYS A 75 -4.60 -40.86 14.79
CA LYS A 75 -3.17 -41.25 14.63
C LYS A 75 -2.31 -40.29 13.78
N ILE A 76 -1.25 -39.78 14.42
CA ILE A 76 -0.25 -38.88 13.83
C ILE A 76 0.62 -39.66 12.85
N ASP A 77 0.49 -39.35 11.55
CA ASP A 77 1.34 -39.89 10.49
C ASP A 77 2.52 -38.98 10.16
N ALA A 78 3.59 -39.52 9.58
CA ALA A 78 4.83 -38.78 9.31
C ALA A 78 4.66 -37.63 8.30
N GLU A 79 3.76 -37.76 7.32
CA GLU A 79 3.44 -36.69 6.36
C GLU A 79 2.74 -35.49 7.03
N PHE A 80 2.02 -35.71 8.14
CA PHE A 80 1.33 -34.64 8.85
C PHE A 80 2.28 -33.75 9.67
N ARG A 81 3.42 -34.29 10.11
CA ARG A 81 4.49 -33.49 10.74
C ARG A 81 5.09 -32.46 9.79
N TYR A 82 5.18 -32.79 8.51
CA TYR A 82 5.65 -31.87 7.47
C TYR A 82 4.64 -30.73 7.25
N LEU A 83 3.34 -31.04 7.21
CA LEU A 83 2.27 -30.03 7.19
C LEU A 83 2.28 -29.12 8.42
N GLN A 84 2.56 -29.67 9.61
CA GLN A 84 2.70 -28.88 10.84
C GLN A 84 3.87 -27.89 10.75
N LEU A 85 5.02 -28.34 10.26
CA LEU A 85 6.19 -27.47 10.06
C LEU A 85 5.91 -26.38 9.03
N ILE A 86 5.17 -26.69 7.95
CA ILE A 86 4.75 -25.70 6.95
C ILE A 86 3.78 -24.69 7.56
N SER A 87 2.74 -25.14 8.26
CA SER A 87 1.75 -24.27 8.89
C SER A 87 2.41 -23.34 9.93
N LEU A 88 3.27 -23.90 10.78
CA LEU A 88 4.03 -23.12 11.77
C LEU A 88 4.98 -22.13 11.10
N ARG A 89 5.65 -22.53 10.01
CA ARG A 89 6.52 -21.63 9.24
C ARG A 89 5.73 -20.52 8.58
N MET A 90 4.56 -20.81 7.99
CA MET A 90 3.70 -19.79 7.39
C MET A 90 3.08 -18.87 8.44
N HIS A 91 2.78 -19.37 9.63
CA HIS A 91 2.28 -18.54 10.74
C HIS A 91 3.37 -17.64 11.34
N ASN A 92 4.57 -18.19 11.51
CA ASN A 92 5.70 -17.47 12.11
C ASN A 92 6.40 -16.53 11.10
N THR A 93 6.11 -16.69 9.81
CA THR A 93 6.53 -15.76 8.76
C THR A 93 5.27 -15.05 8.30
N GLU A 94 4.77 -14.10 9.11
CA GLU A 94 3.68 -13.22 8.66
C GLU A 94 4.01 -12.74 7.24
N ILE A 95 3.10 -13.00 6.30
CA ILE A 95 3.35 -12.74 4.88
C ILE A 95 3.24 -11.25 4.65
N GLU A 96 4.28 -10.52 5.05
CA GLU A 96 4.39 -9.09 4.80
C GLU A 96 4.84 -8.89 3.35
N PHE A 97 3.99 -8.22 2.57
CA PHE A 97 4.37 -7.80 1.23
C PHE A 97 5.39 -6.68 1.30
N ASN A 98 6.67 -7.03 1.24
CA ASN A 98 7.76 -6.07 1.24
C ASN A 98 8.17 -5.71 -0.19
N ALA A 99 8.31 -4.41 -0.47
CA ALA A 99 8.85 -3.92 -1.72
C ALA A 99 10.37 -4.16 -1.75
N CYS A 100 10.79 -5.34 -2.22
CA CYS A 100 12.21 -5.74 -2.30
C CYS A 100 12.99 -5.61 -0.97
N GLY A 101 12.30 -5.71 0.18
CA GLY A 101 12.91 -5.60 1.51
C GLY A 101 13.15 -4.18 2.03
N TYR A 102 12.73 -3.13 1.31
CA TYR A 102 12.93 -1.74 1.75
C TYR A 102 11.81 -1.23 2.66
N PHE A 103 10.56 -1.53 2.32
CA PHE A 103 9.38 -1.10 3.08
C PHE A 103 8.22 -2.07 2.86
N SER A 104 7.35 -2.20 3.87
CA SER A 104 6.11 -2.98 3.79
C SER A 104 5.02 -2.22 3.04
N LEU A 105 4.36 -2.88 2.09
CA LEU A 105 3.30 -2.37 1.24
C LEU A 105 1.94 -2.35 1.97
N ASN A 106 1.95 -1.79 3.18
CA ASN A 106 0.78 -1.79 4.05
C ASN A 106 0.14 -0.40 4.04
N TRP A 107 -1.02 -0.23 4.68
CA TRP A 107 -1.68 1.07 4.80
C TRP A 107 -0.79 2.17 5.38
N ARG A 108 0.22 1.79 6.19
CA ARG A 108 1.26 2.69 6.71
C ARG A 108 2.07 3.36 5.59
N PHE A 109 2.37 2.64 4.51
CA PHE A 109 3.07 3.20 3.35
C PHE A 109 2.23 4.26 2.66
N PHE A 110 0.92 4.03 2.49
CA PHE A 110 -0.01 5.03 1.94
C PHE A 110 0.03 6.32 2.76
N GLN A 111 -0.10 6.21 4.08
CA GLN A 111 -0.06 7.35 5.00
C GLN A 111 1.28 8.09 4.94
N MET A 112 2.40 7.35 4.85
CA MET A 112 3.73 7.92 4.70
C MET A 112 3.87 8.73 3.41
N VAL A 113 3.37 8.22 2.28
CA VAL A 113 3.37 8.94 1.00
C VAL A 113 2.54 10.23 1.08
N VAL A 114 1.34 10.17 1.65
CA VAL A 114 0.47 11.35 1.83
C VAL A 114 1.12 12.39 2.75
N SER A 115 1.74 11.95 3.84
CA SER A 115 2.46 12.81 4.78
C SER A 115 3.66 13.48 4.11
N ALA A 116 4.45 12.73 3.33
CA ALA A 116 5.58 13.27 2.58
C ALA A 116 5.12 14.32 1.55
N LEU A 117 4.08 14.01 0.76
CA LEU A 117 3.51 14.96 -0.20
C LEU A 117 3.04 16.26 0.47
N THR A 118 2.33 16.14 1.60
CA THR A 118 1.87 17.30 2.38
C THR A 118 3.05 18.15 2.88
N THR A 119 4.10 17.49 3.40
CA THR A 119 5.30 18.17 3.89
C THR A 119 6.01 18.92 2.77
N TYR A 120 6.19 18.28 1.60
CA TYR A 120 6.79 18.92 0.43
C TYR A 120 5.94 20.11 -0.07
N LEU A 121 4.62 19.97 -0.08
CA LEU A 121 3.72 21.07 -0.46
C LEU A 121 3.86 22.27 0.47
N VAL A 122 3.91 22.05 1.79
CA VAL A 122 4.10 23.13 2.77
C VAL A 122 5.45 23.82 2.55
N ILE A 123 6.52 23.04 2.36
CA ILE A 123 7.85 23.58 2.08
C ILE A 123 7.85 24.44 0.82
N LEU A 124 7.27 23.93 -0.28
CA LEU A 124 7.21 24.65 -1.55
C LEU A 124 6.36 25.93 -1.47
N LEU A 125 5.26 25.89 -0.72
CA LEU A 125 4.44 27.07 -0.46
C LEU A 125 5.20 28.12 0.36
N GLN A 126 5.95 27.71 1.38
CA GLN A 126 6.77 28.61 2.20
C GLN A 126 7.87 29.30 1.41
N PHE A 127 8.50 28.61 0.44
CA PHE A 127 9.52 29.23 -0.41
C PHE A 127 8.94 30.08 -1.55
N TYR A 128 7.64 29.97 -1.83
CA TYR A 128 6.96 30.73 -2.88
C TYR A 128 6.35 32.05 -2.39
N ILE A 129 5.91 32.10 -1.12
CA ILE A 129 5.43 33.30 -0.42
C ILE A 129 6.63 34.13 0.05
#